data_AF-A0A8B9JV48-F1
#
_entry.id   AF-A0A8B9JV48-F1
#
_cell.length_a   1.000
_cell.length_b   1.000
_cell.length_c   1.000
_cell.angle_alpha   90.00
_cell.angle_beta   90.00
_cell.angle_gamma   90.00
#
_symmetry.space_group_name_H-M   'P 1'
#
loop_
_entity.id
_entity.type
_entity.pdbx_description
1 polymer ?
#
loop_
_entity_poly.entity_id
_entity_poly.type
_entity_poly.pdbx_seq_one_letter_code
_entity_poly.pdbx_strand_id
1 'polypeptide(L)'
;PRWRVKGKPIPEVVEAYKAVGAELNVMPFCSQFIPMNVIDNPKHGSIIYHPSLLPKHRGASAINWTLIEGDKKAGFSIFWADDGLDTGPVLLQKECDVEPNDTVDTLYNRFLFPEGIKSMVEAVQLIADGKAPRIPQPEEGASYEGIQKKSNAKVPVTLYGSSLLSDPVPAGQTLNVEGASQPGLITSSGLVLFGSDGKALQVKNLQFEDGKMIPASKYFSSGDTTSVELTEEEKKMAEEIRMIWKGILSNVAVIEDTTDFFKSGAASMDVVRLVEEIKQKCGSVQLENEDVYMATSFQEFIQMFVRRLRGEDQEEELVINYVSSQPQTMTLPPPCFTVGIILVSLLMSLHRLADLMEEHQEELATIESIDSGAVYTLALKTHVGMSIQTFRYFAGWCDKIQGTTIPINQARPNRNLTFTKKEPLGVCAIVIPWNYPLMMLAWKSAACLAAGNTLILKPAQVTPLTALKFAELTVKAGIPKGVINIVPGSGGMVGQRMSDHPDIRKLGFTGSTPIGKQIMKRCVSSVCVEGSKSPKSQNLRTSALNVIEFLVECNRTPNPNSKP
;
A
#
# COMPACT_ATOMS: atom_id res chain seq x y z
N PRO A 1 24.84 0.38 8.05
CA PRO A 1 26.04 0.97 8.69
C PRO A 1 26.92 1.71 7.67
N ARG A 2 27.48 2.87 8.07
CA ARG A 2 28.43 3.61 7.25
C ARG A 2 29.83 3.03 7.51
N TRP A 3 30.54 2.60 6.48
CA TRP A 3 31.88 1.99 6.64
C TRP A 3 33.02 3.01 6.66
N ARG A 4 32.79 4.20 6.10
CA ARG A 4 33.79 5.25 5.96
C ARG A 4 33.24 6.63 6.34
N VAL A 5 34.10 7.48 6.90
CA VAL A 5 33.83 8.91 7.07
C VAL A 5 34.98 9.68 6.41
N LYS A 6 34.66 10.61 5.49
CA LYS A 6 35.65 11.36 4.71
C LYS A 6 36.68 10.45 4.02
N GLY A 7 36.23 9.33 3.44
CA GLY A 7 37.07 8.35 2.74
C GLY A 7 37.85 7.37 3.63
N LYS A 8 37.95 7.63 4.94
CA LYS A 8 38.69 6.76 5.88
C LYS A 8 37.77 5.72 6.52
N PRO A 9 38.21 4.45 6.70
CA PRO A 9 37.46 3.43 7.42
C PRO A 9 37.16 3.87 8.86
N ILE A 10 35.98 3.51 9.37
CA ILE A 10 35.62 3.76 10.78
C ILE A 10 36.17 2.61 11.63
N PRO A 11 37.17 2.83 12.52
CA PRO A 11 37.85 1.74 13.22
C PRO A 11 36.90 0.86 14.03
N GLU A 12 35.96 1.45 14.76
CA GLU A 12 34.98 0.72 15.57
C GLU A 12 34.11 -0.24 14.75
N VAL A 13 33.73 0.16 13.52
CA VAL A 13 32.91 -0.67 12.62
C VAL A 13 33.74 -1.81 12.05
N VAL A 14 35.01 -1.57 11.72
CA VAL A 14 35.94 -2.59 11.23
C VAL A 14 36.24 -3.62 12.31
N GLU A 15 36.48 -3.19 13.55
CA GLU A 15 36.74 -4.11 14.67
C GLU A 15 35.48 -4.92 15.04
N ALA A 16 34.31 -4.29 15.05
CA ALA A 16 33.04 -5.00 15.24
C ALA A 16 32.80 -6.06 14.16
N TYR A 17 33.17 -5.77 12.91
CA TYR A 17 33.12 -6.73 11.81
C TYR A 17 34.11 -7.89 12.01
N LYS A 18 35.37 -7.61 12.34
CA LYS A 18 36.39 -8.66 12.57
C LYS A 18 36.00 -9.62 13.68
N ALA A 19 35.36 -9.12 14.74
CA ALA A 19 34.87 -9.93 15.85
C ALA A 19 33.82 -10.99 15.44
N VAL A 20 33.18 -10.84 14.28
CA VAL A 20 32.24 -11.84 13.74
C VAL A 20 32.95 -13.12 13.29
N GLY A 21 34.22 -13.02 12.87
CA GLY A 21 34.97 -14.18 12.36
C GLY A 21 34.44 -14.70 11.02
N ALA A 22 33.94 -13.81 10.14
CA ALA A 22 33.40 -14.18 8.84
C ALA A 22 34.47 -14.85 7.95
N GLU A 23 34.13 -15.98 7.35
CA GLU A 23 35.02 -16.73 6.45
C GLU A 23 34.84 -16.39 4.96
N LEU A 24 33.69 -15.81 4.61
CA LEU A 24 33.34 -15.28 3.30
C LEU A 24 32.43 -14.05 3.49
N ASN A 25 32.67 -12.97 2.75
CA ASN A 25 31.68 -11.89 2.63
C ASN A 25 30.83 -12.09 1.38
N VAL A 26 29.51 -11.95 1.55
CA VAL A 26 28.54 -11.99 0.44
C VAL A 26 27.89 -10.61 0.32
N MET A 27 28.10 -9.95 -0.83
CA MET A 27 27.61 -8.60 -1.10
C MET A 27 26.57 -8.62 -2.23
N PRO A 28 25.29 -8.89 -1.91
CA PRO A 28 24.24 -9.03 -2.92
C PRO A 28 23.83 -7.69 -3.56
N PHE A 29 24.04 -6.58 -2.86
CA PHE A 29 23.85 -5.23 -3.39
C PHE A 29 24.65 -4.25 -2.52
N CYS A 30 25.72 -3.66 -3.06
CA CYS A 30 26.60 -2.76 -2.32
C CYS A 30 26.75 -1.42 -3.02
N SER A 31 26.03 -0.40 -2.54
CA SER A 31 26.10 0.98 -3.07
C SER A 31 27.23 1.82 -2.48
N GLN A 32 28.08 1.22 -1.64
CA GLN A 32 29.16 1.90 -0.92
C GLN A 32 30.49 1.20 -1.19
N PHE A 33 31.58 1.95 -1.27
CA PHE A 33 32.93 1.37 -1.28
C PHE A 33 33.30 0.84 0.11
N ILE A 34 33.30 -0.48 0.25
CA ILE A 34 33.76 -1.16 1.45
C ILE A 34 35.30 -1.02 1.58
N PRO A 35 35.85 -0.83 2.79
CA PRO A 35 37.29 -0.86 3.02
C PRO A 35 37.95 -2.17 2.59
N MET A 36 39.12 -2.11 1.93
CA MET A 36 39.84 -3.33 1.49
C MET A 36 40.23 -4.23 2.67
N ASN A 37 40.56 -3.64 3.82
CA ASN A 37 40.80 -4.41 5.05
C ASN A 37 39.56 -5.13 5.62
N VAL A 38 38.37 -4.90 5.05
CA VAL A 38 37.14 -5.68 5.31
C VAL A 38 36.90 -6.67 4.16
N ILE A 39 37.13 -6.25 2.91
CA ILE A 39 37.01 -7.11 1.72
C ILE A 39 37.98 -8.30 1.76
N ASP A 40 39.22 -8.06 2.19
CA ASP A 40 40.31 -9.05 2.19
C ASP A 40 40.39 -9.84 3.50
N ASN A 41 39.57 -9.50 4.50
CA ASN A 41 39.64 -10.11 5.83
C ASN A 41 39.20 -11.59 5.87
N PRO A 42 38.10 -12.00 5.21
CA PRO A 42 37.71 -13.41 5.21
C PRO A 42 38.69 -14.27 4.44
N LYS A 43 38.95 -15.49 4.92
CA LYS A 43 39.87 -16.43 4.26
C LYS A 43 39.47 -16.79 2.82
N HIS A 44 38.18 -16.78 2.51
CA HIS A 44 37.67 -17.01 1.16
C HIS A 44 37.50 -15.72 0.35
N GLY A 45 37.78 -14.55 0.94
CA GLY A 45 37.60 -13.24 0.31
C GLY A 45 36.14 -12.77 0.31
N SER A 46 35.80 -11.97 -0.69
CA SER A 46 34.46 -11.39 -0.83
C SER A 46 33.92 -11.53 -2.24
N ILE A 47 32.63 -11.81 -2.37
CA ILE A 47 31.92 -11.86 -3.66
C ILE A 47 30.82 -10.80 -3.75
N ILE A 48 30.64 -10.24 -4.94
CA ILE A 48 29.66 -9.20 -5.26
C ILE A 48 28.74 -9.71 -6.36
N TYR A 49 27.44 -9.42 -6.24
CA TYR A 49 26.48 -9.52 -7.34
C TYR A 49 26.38 -8.21 -8.11
N HIS A 50 26.41 -8.28 -9.44
CA HIS A 50 26.26 -7.15 -10.33
C HIS A 50 25.30 -7.45 -11.48
N PRO A 51 24.27 -6.62 -11.74
CA PRO A 51 23.21 -6.93 -12.70
C PRO A 51 23.58 -6.51 -14.15
N SER A 52 24.77 -6.92 -14.61
CA SER A 52 25.15 -6.93 -16.04
C SER A 52 26.05 -8.11 -16.37
N LEU A 53 26.28 -8.29 -17.68
CA LEU A 53 27.31 -9.18 -18.21
C LEU A 53 28.66 -8.46 -18.19
N LEU A 54 29.35 -8.50 -17.04
CA LEU A 54 30.69 -7.93 -16.89
C LEU A 54 31.66 -8.56 -17.92
N PRO A 55 32.54 -7.76 -18.55
CA PRO A 55 32.94 -6.40 -18.15
C PRO A 55 32.06 -5.25 -18.67
N LYS A 56 30.95 -5.54 -19.37
CA LYS A 56 30.04 -4.51 -19.88
C LYS A 56 29.17 -3.94 -18.77
N HIS A 57 28.88 -2.64 -18.83
CA HIS A 57 28.04 -1.91 -17.87
C HIS A 57 28.50 -1.98 -16.42
N ARG A 58 29.78 -1.69 -16.17
CA ARG A 58 30.25 -1.40 -14.80
C ARG A 58 29.54 -0.17 -14.25
N GLY A 59 29.34 -0.11 -12.94
CA GLY A 59 28.69 1.01 -12.27
C GLY A 59 27.23 0.77 -11.86
N ALA A 60 26.66 1.72 -11.14
CA ALA A 60 25.50 1.45 -10.28
C ALA A 60 24.13 1.44 -10.98
N SER A 61 24.06 1.74 -12.29
CA SER A 61 22.80 1.77 -13.07
C SER A 61 22.85 0.83 -14.28
N ALA A 62 23.57 -0.28 -14.16
CA ALA A 62 23.79 -1.27 -15.20
C ALA A 62 22.53 -1.68 -15.98
N ILE A 63 21.43 -1.99 -15.27
CA ILE A 63 20.16 -2.42 -15.89
C ILE A 63 19.57 -1.32 -16.79
N ASN A 64 19.64 -0.07 -16.34
CA ASN A 64 19.17 1.07 -17.13
C ASN A 64 19.96 1.17 -18.43
N TRP A 65 21.29 1.04 -18.35
CA TRP A 65 22.17 1.18 -19.52
C TRP A 65 22.03 0.03 -20.51
N THR A 66 21.82 -1.20 -20.04
CA THR A 66 21.44 -2.34 -20.90
C THR A 66 20.22 -2.03 -21.75
N LEU A 67 19.18 -1.41 -21.17
CA LEU A 67 17.97 -1.05 -21.92
C LEU A 67 18.14 0.22 -22.76
N ILE A 68 18.86 1.22 -22.26
CA ILE A 68 19.12 2.48 -22.98
C ILE A 68 19.93 2.22 -24.25
N GLU A 69 20.92 1.34 -24.20
CA GLU A 69 21.75 0.97 -25.35
C GLU A 69 21.06 -0.03 -26.29
N GLY A 70 19.88 -0.53 -25.93
CA GLY A 70 19.10 -1.46 -26.74
C GLY A 70 19.79 -2.83 -26.86
N ASP A 71 20.45 -3.27 -25.80
CA ASP A 71 21.13 -4.56 -25.78
C ASP A 71 20.15 -5.69 -26.03
N LYS A 72 20.56 -6.65 -26.87
CA LYS A 72 19.76 -7.86 -27.14
C LYS A 72 19.86 -8.89 -26.03
N LYS A 73 20.91 -8.79 -25.20
CA LYS A 73 21.23 -9.71 -24.12
C LYS A 73 21.42 -8.93 -22.84
N ALA A 74 20.77 -9.39 -21.79
CA ALA A 74 20.95 -8.90 -20.43
C ALA A 74 21.44 -10.05 -19.57
N GLY A 75 21.96 -9.74 -18.38
CA GLY A 75 22.37 -10.77 -17.45
C GLY A 75 22.96 -10.20 -16.18
N PHE A 76 23.55 -11.08 -15.39
CA PHE A 76 24.22 -10.70 -14.15
C PHE A 76 25.51 -11.48 -13.99
N SER A 77 26.40 -10.92 -13.18
CA SER A 77 27.70 -11.48 -12.84
C SER A 77 27.87 -11.56 -11.33
N ILE A 78 28.42 -12.67 -10.86
CA ILE A 78 28.96 -12.80 -9.51
C ILE A 78 30.48 -12.81 -9.64
N PHE A 79 31.16 -11.89 -8.98
CA PHE A 79 32.59 -11.69 -9.14
C PHE A 79 33.27 -11.49 -7.79
N TRP A 80 34.57 -11.76 -7.75
CA TRP A 80 35.43 -11.58 -6.59
C TRP A 80 35.77 -10.10 -6.45
N ALA A 81 35.48 -9.50 -5.30
CA ALA A 81 35.79 -8.09 -5.07
C ALA A 81 37.30 -7.84 -5.09
N ASP A 82 37.71 -6.74 -5.71
CA ASP A 82 39.06 -6.20 -5.73
C ASP A 82 39.03 -4.69 -5.38
N ASP A 83 40.12 -3.97 -5.61
CA ASP A 83 40.22 -2.54 -5.33
C ASP A 83 39.65 -1.63 -6.43
N GLY A 84 39.23 -2.21 -7.56
CA GLY A 84 38.55 -1.52 -8.65
C GLY A 84 37.02 -1.53 -8.54
N LEU A 85 36.35 -0.78 -9.41
CA LEU A 85 34.89 -0.72 -9.48
C LEU A 85 34.39 -1.76 -10.48
N ASP A 86 33.79 -2.83 -9.98
CA ASP A 86 33.23 -3.93 -10.78
C ASP A 86 34.25 -4.60 -11.73
N THR A 87 35.53 -4.63 -11.35
CA THR A 87 36.65 -5.11 -12.18
C THR A 87 37.12 -6.52 -11.84
N GLY A 88 36.82 -7.00 -10.63
CA GLY A 88 37.41 -8.24 -10.14
C GLY A 88 36.98 -9.50 -10.90
N PRO A 89 37.71 -10.62 -10.74
CA PRO A 89 37.50 -11.83 -11.52
C PRO A 89 36.06 -12.39 -11.40
N VAL A 90 35.47 -12.81 -12.51
CA VAL A 90 34.13 -13.43 -12.54
C VAL A 90 34.19 -14.84 -11.97
N LEU A 91 33.23 -15.16 -11.09
CA LEU A 91 32.98 -16.48 -10.55
C LEU A 91 31.87 -17.18 -11.34
N LEU A 92 30.77 -16.47 -11.61
CA LEU A 92 29.61 -17.00 -12.31
C LEU A 92 28.96 -15.88 -13.12
N GLN A 93 28.44 -16.20 -14.30
CA GLN A 93 27.67 -15.26 -15.11
C GLN A 93 26.51 -16.01 -15.78
N LYS A 94 25.34 -15.39 -15.85
CA LYS A 94 24.16 -15.92 -16.56
C LYS A 94 23.50 -14.82 -17.37
N GLU A 95 22.96 -15.20 -18.53
CA GLU A 95 22.33 -14.29 -19.49
C GLU A 95 20.89 -14.67 -19.82
N CYS A 96 20.14 -13.72 -20.34
CA CYS A 96 18.82 -13.87 -20.94
C CYS A 96 18.67 -12.93 -22.15
N ASP A 97 17.74 -13.24 -23.04
CA ASP A 97 17.34 -12.33 -24.11
C ASP A 97 16.56 -11.14 -23.54
N VAL A 98 16.84 -9.92 -24.00
CA VAL A 98 16.05 -8.73 -23.69
C VAL A 98 14.81 -8.74 -24.58
N GLU A 99 13.63 -8.75 -23.96
CA GLU A 99 12.37 -8.74 -24.69
C GLU A 99 12.05 -7.33 -25.22
N PRO A 100 11.34 -7.18 -26.36
CA PRO A 100 11.04 -5.86 -26.93
C PRO A 100 10.30 -4.89 -26.00
N ASN A 101 9.59 -5.42 -25.00
CA ASN A 101 8.84 -4.65 -24.02
C ASN A 101 9.51 -4.66 -22.63
N ASP A 102 10.77 -5.12 -22.52
CA ASP A 102 11.44 -5.13 -21.25
C ASP A 102 11.68 -3.69 -20.74
N THR A 103 11.25 -3.48 -19.51
CA THR A 103 11.59 -2.32 -18.70
C THR A 103 12.61 -2.74 -17.65
N VAL A 104 13.19 -1.76 -16.95
CA VAL A 104 14.11 -2.05 -15.83
C VAL A 104 13.44 -3.00 -14.83
N ASP A 105 12.16 -2.77 -14.55
CA ASP A 105 11.40 -3.55 -13.59
C ASP A 105 11.10 -4.97 -14.08
N THR A 106 10.62 -5.12 -15.32
CA THR A 106 10.30 -6.47 -15.86
C THR A 106 11.54 -7.33 -16.02
N LEU A 107 12.63 -6.77 -16.55
CA LEU A 107 13.91 -7.48 -16.72
C LEU A 107 14.49 -7.90 -15.36
N TYR A 108 14.40 -7.00 -14.36
CA TYR A 108 14.84 -7.29 -13.00
C TYR A 108 14.02 -8.41 -12.37
N ASN A 109 12.69 -8.29 -12.41
CA ASN A 109 11.80 -9.21 -11.70
C ASN A 109 11.70 -10.59 -12.37
N ARG A 110 11.77 -10.66 -13.72
CA ARG A 110 11.64 -11.93 -14.44
C ARG A 110 12.91 -12.77 -14.44
N PHE A 111 14.08 -12.13 -14.44
CA PHE A 111 15.36 -12.84 -14.59
C PHE A 111 16.41 -12.43 -13.54
N LEU A 112 16.83 -11.16 -13.52
CA LEU A 112 18.02 -10.74 -12.75
C LEU A 112 17.88 -11.03 -11.25
N PHE A 113 16.72 -10.75 -10.66
CA PHE A 113 16.45 -10.99 -9.24
C PHE A 113 16.31 -12.48 -8.89
N PRO A 114 15.36 -13.26 -9.47
CA PRO A 114 15.17 -14.65 -9.08
C PRO A 114 16.37 -15.53 -9.42
N GLU A 115 16.98 -15.36 -10.59
CA GLU A 115 18.16 -16.14 -10.98
C GLU A 115 19.41 -15.64 -10.27
N GLY A 116 19.53 -14.33 -10.00
CA GLY A 116 20.62 -13.77 -9.22
C GLY A 116 20.71 -14.34 -7.81
N ILE A 117 19.56 -14.51 -7.12
CA ILE A 117 19.51 -15.14 -5.79
C ILE A 117 19.97 -16.59 -5.86
N LYS A 118 19.42 -17.38 -6.79
CA LYS A 118 19.80 -18.80 -6.97
C LYS A 118 21.29 -18.93 -7.26
N SER A 119 21.81 -18.07 -8.12
CA SER A 119 23.21 -18.03 -8.49
C SER A 119 24.12 -17.57 -7.35
N MET A 120 23.66 -16.72 -6.44
CA MET A 120 24.43 -16.36 -5.25
C MET A 120 24.57 -17.54 -4.30
N VAL A 121 23.51 -18.35 -4.13
CA VAL A 121 23.57 -19.61 -3.37
C VAL A 121 24.53 -20.60 -4.05
N GLU A 122 24.44 -20.73 -5.37
CA GLU A 122 25.33 -21.56 -6.19
C GLU A 122 26.80 -21.13 -6.03
N ALA A 123 27.09 -19.83 -6.08
CA ALA A 123 28.42 -19.29 -5.89
C ALA A 123 28.99 -19.60 -4.50
N VAL A 124 28.20 -19.44 -3.44
CA VAL A 124 28.62 -19.80 -2.08
C VAL A 124 28.90 -21.31 -1.96
N GLN A 125 28.07 -22.16 -2.58
CA GLN A 125 28.30 -23.61 -2.59
C GLN A 125 29.58 -23.97 -3.34
N LEU A 126 29.86 -23.36 -4.50
CA LEU A 126 31.10 -23.57 -5.24
C LEU A 126 32.33 -23.17 -4.42
N ILE A 127 32.23 -22.12 -3.60
CA ILE A 127 33.31 -21.70 -2.70
C ILE A 127 33.52 -22.72 -1.58
N ALA A 128 32.44 -23.17 -0.96
CA ALA A 128 32.48 -24.19 0.09
C ALA A 128 33.08 -25.52 -0.41
N ASP A 129 32.78 -25.89 -1.67
CA ASP A 129 33.30 -27.10 -2.32
C ASP A 129 34.75 -26.94 -2.83
N GLY A 130 35.34 -25.74 -2.77
CA GLY A 130 36.68 -25.46 -3.30
C GLY A 130 36.76 -25.46 -4.83
N LYS A 131 35.62 -25.25 -5.52
CA LYS A 131 35.49 -25.31 -6.99
C LYS A 131 35.20 -23.96 -7.65
N ALA A 132 35.06 -22.88 -6.87
CA ALA A 132 34.72 -21.57 -7.40
C ALA A 132 35.84 -21.01 -8.31
N PRO A 133 35.54 -20.72 -9.58
CA PRO A 133 36.53 -20.21 -10.52
C PRO A 133 36.85 -18.72 -10.25
N ARG A 134 38.01 -18.27 -10.72
CA ARG A 134 38.47 -16.87 -10.69
C ARG A 134 38.87 -16.47 -12.11
N ILE A 135 37.90 -16.07 -12.93
CA ILE A 135 38.11 -15.77 -14.35
C ILE A 135 38.38 -14.26 -14.49
N PRO A 136 39.60 -13.82 -14.86
CA PRO A 136 39.87 -12.40 -15.07
C PRO A 136 38.94 -11.80 -16.13
N GLN A 137 38.43 -10.59 -15.88
CA GLN A 137 37.62 -9.89 -16.87
C GLN A 137 38.50 -9.43 -18.05
N PRO A 138 38.06 -9.60 -19.31
CA PRO A 138 38.77 -9.06 -20.47
C PRO A 138 38.64 -7.52 -20.52
N GLU A 139 39.61 -6.86 -21.16
CA GLU A 139 39.53 -5.42 -21.48
C GLU A 139 38.61 -5.15 -22.67
N GLU A 140 38.45 -6.12 -23.56
CA GLU A 140 37.58 -6.02 -24.73
C GLU A 140 36.10 -6.03 -24.29
N GLY A 141 35.33 -5.04 -24.75
CA GLY A 141 33.91 -4.89 -24.40
C GLY A 141 33.64 -4.31 -23.00
N ALA A 142 34.69 -3.91 -22.26
CA ALA A 142 34.54 -3.24 -20.98
C ALA A 142 33.93 -1.84 -21.12
N SER A 143 32.90 -1.54 -20.34
CA SER A 143 32.25 -0.22 -20.33
C SER A 143 31.91 0.21 -18.91
N TYR A 144 31.80 1.52 -18.68
CA TYR A 144 31.40 2.11 -17.42
C TYR A 144 30.46 3.26 -17.68
N GLU A 145 29.30 3.25 -17.02
CA GLU A 145 28.33 4.31 -17.13
C GLU A 145 27.92 4.87 -15.76
N GLY A 146 27.68 6.19 -15.75
CA GLY A 146 27.31 6.91 -14.55
C GLY A 146 25.92 6.54 -14.02
N ILE A 147 25.67 6.92 -12.77
CA ILE A 147 24.37 6.75 -12.13
C ILE A 147 23.32 7.57 -12.87
N GLN A 148 22.21 6.94 -13.26
CA GLN A 148 21.07 7.66 -13.82
C GLN A 148 20.35 8.46 -12.72
N LYS A 149 20.19 9.77 -12.94
CA LYS A 149 19.59 10.73 -12.00
C LYS A 149 18.56 11.59 -12.73
N LYS A 150 17.61 12.19 -12.02
CA LYS A 150 16.63 13.09 -12.64
C LYS A 150 17.28 14.22 -13.48
N SER A 151 18.47 14.68 -13.11
CA SER A 151 19.18 15.79 -13.75
C SER A 151 19.86 15.47 -15.10
N ASN A 152 19.99 14.19 -15.48
CA ASN A 152 20.62 13.80 -16.75
C ASN A 152 19.61 13.24 -17.78
N ALA A 153 18.31 13.34 -17.51
CA ALA A 153 17.23 13.12 -18.47
C ALA A 153 16.75 14.49 -19.01
N LYS A 154 16.78 14.72 -20.34
CA LYS A 154 16.36 16.02 -20.94
C LYS A 154 14.83 16.18 -20.92
N VAL A 155 14.39 17.37 -20.46
CA VAL A 155 13.03 17.98 -20.43
C VAL A 155 11.86 16.99 -20.46
N PRO A 156 11.37 16.50 -19.31
CA PRO A 156 10.36 15.45 -19.29
C PRO A 156 8.95 16.00 -19.12
N VAL A 157 8.12 15.79 -20.14
CA VAL A 157 6.75 15.36 -19.83
C VAL A 157 6.84 13.88 -19.49
N THR A 158 6.61 13.52 -18.23
CA THR A 158 6.63 12.13 -17.80
C THR A 158 5.30 11.48 -18.15
N LEU A 159 5.36 10.36 -18.88
CA LEU A 159 4.21 9.63 -19.37
C LEU A 159 3.82 8.55 -18.37
N TYR A 160 2.55 8.52 -17.97
CA TYR A 160 2.03 7.56 -16.99
C TYR A 160 0.85 6.77 -17.56
N GLY A 161 0.76 5.51 -17.15
CA GLY A 161 -0.32 4.61 -17.57
C GLY A 161 -0.24 4.22 -19.04
N SER A 162 0.98 4.01 -19.56
CA SER A 162 1.23 3.65 -20.95
C SER A 162 0.89 2.18 -21.24
N SER A 163 0.17 1.91 -22.33
CA SER A 163 -0.18 0.55 -22.76
C SER A 163 -0.23 0.46 -24.29
N LEU A 164 0.17 -0.69 -24.86
CA LEU A 164 0.06 -0.90 -26.31
C LEU A 164 -1.41 -1.00 -26.71
N LEU A 165 -1.77 -0.29 -27.78
CA LEU A 165 -3.12 -0.31 -28.32
C LEU A 165 -3.24 -1.47 -29.32
N SER A 166 -4.25 -2.32 -29.15
CA SER A 166 -4.66 -3.32 -30.15
C SER A 166 -5.81 -2.73 -30.97
N ASP A 167 -5.72 -2.80 -32.29
CA ASP A 167 -6.52 -2.03 -33.26
C ASP A 167 -8.05 -1.97 -33.00
N PRO A 168 -8.75 -0.89 -33.42
CA PRO A 168 -8.25 0.29 -34.13
C PRO A 168 -7.99 1.52 -33.25
N VAL A 169 -7.08 2.39 -33.70
CA VAL A 169 -6.72 3.66 -33.04
C VAL A 169 -7.92 4.62 -32.97
N PRO A 170 -8.31 5.12 -31.79
CA PRO A 170 -9.42 6.05 -31.65
C PRO A 170 -9.11 7.38 -32.34
N ALA A 171 -10.13 8.00 -32.93
CA ALA A 171 -10.02 9.36 -33.45
C ALA A 171 -9.67 10.35 -32.32
N GLY A 172 -8.76 11.27 -32.58
CA GLY A 172 -8.28 12.24 -31.61
C GLY A 172 -7.68 13.48 -32.26
N GLN A 173 -7.40 14.50 -31.44
CA GLN A 173 -6.77 15.74 -31.87
C GLN A 173 -5.26 15.57 -31.96
N THR A 174 -4.64 16.00 -33.07
CA THR A 174 -3.21 15.82 -33.31
C THR A 174 -2.33 16.65 -32.37
N LEU A 175 -1.31 16.02 -31.80
CA LEU A 175 -0.25 16.63 -31.01
C LEU A 175 1.11 16.36 -31.68
N ASN A 176 1.80 17.42 -32.09
CA ASN A 176 3.15 17.29 -32.62
C ASN A 176 4.14 17.01 -31.49
N VAL A 177 4.85 15.88 -31.58
CA VAL A 177 5.89 15.48 -30.64
C VAL A 177 7.21 15.53 -31.37
N GLU A 178 8.12 16.39 -30.90
CA GLU A 178 9.44 16.57 -31.50
C GLU A 178 10.22 15.24 -31.46
N GLY A 179 10.73 14.80 -32.62
CA GLY A 179 11.45 13.54 -32.76
C GLY A 179 10.59 12.28 -32.99
N ALA A 180 9.26 12.38 -32.93
CA ALA A 180 8.37 11.27 -33.31
C ALA A 180 8.24 11.15 -34.84
N SER A 181 8.16 9.91 -35.35
CA SER A 181 8.00 9.64 -36.79
C SER A 181 6.64 10.08 -37.34
N GLN A 182 5.64 10.18 -36.48
CA GLN A 182 4.31 10.69 -36.78
C GLN A 182 3.71 11.41 -35.55
N PRO A 183 2.77 12.35 -35.75
CA PRO A 183 2.12 13.06 -34.65
C PRO A 183 1.40 12.11 -33.70
N GLY A 184 1.42 12.44 -32.40
CA GLY A 184 0.55 11.78 -31.42
C GLY A 184 -0.91 12.23 -31.57
N LEU A 185 -1.84 11.49 -30.96
CA LEU A 185 -3.27 11.80 -30.96
C LEU A 185 -3.80 11.90 -29.53
N ILE A 186 -4.34 13.05 -29.16
CA ILE A 186 -5.12 13.22 -27.93
C ILE A 186 -6.53 12.71 -28.16
N THR A 187 -6.84 11.55 -27.57
CA THR A 187 -8.16 10.90 -27.61
C THR A 187 -8.91 11.15 -26.30
N SER A 188 -10.21 10.84 -26.26
CA SER A 188 -11.00 10.84 -25.02
C SER A 188 -10.41 9.95 -23.92
N SER A 189 -9.62 8.94 -24.32
CA SER A 189 -9.02 7.95 -23.45
C SER A 189 -7.54 8.19 -23.13
N GLY A 190 -6.91 9.24 -23.68
CA GLY A 190 -5.52 9.60 -23.43
C GLY A 190 -4.71 9.96 -24.69
N LEU A 191 -3.41 10.15 -24.53
CA LEU A 191 -2.46 10.45 -25.62
C LEU A 191 -1.99 9.16 -26.28
N VAL A 192 -2.27 8.99 -27.57
CA VAL A 192 -1.69 7.92 -28.39
C VAL A 192 -0.41 8.43 -29.02
N LEU A 193 0.69 7.69 -28.83
CA LEU A 193 1.97 7.88 -29.48
C LEU A 193 2.23 6.69 -30.41
N PHE A 194 3.12 6.87 -31.37
CA PHE A 194 3.46 5.81 -32.30
C PHE A 194 4.95 5.49 -32.26
N GLY A 195 5.26 4.20 -32.16
CA GLY A 195 6.62 3.70 -32.27
C GLY A 195 7.16 3.81 -33.70
N SER A 196 8.48 3.68 -33.84
CA SER A 196 9.14 3.57 -35.14
C SER A 196 8.75 2.29 -35.90
N ASP A 197 8.22 1.29 -35.19
CA ASP A 197 7.67 0.04 -35.72
C ASP A 197 6.20 0.16 -36.18
N GLY A 198 5.61 1.36 -36.08
CA GLY A 198 4.23 1.64 -36.46
C GLY A 198 3.18 1.26 -35.43
N LYS A 199 3.56 0.68 -34.28
CA LYS A 199 2.60 0.33 -33.21
C LYS A 199 2.17 1.55 -32.42
N ALA A 200 0.92 1.55 -31.98
CA ALA A 200 0.34 2.60 -31.17
C ALA A 200 0.49 2.31 -29.67
N LEU A 201 0.87 3.33 -28.90
CA LEU A 201 1.01 3.33 -27.45
C LEU A 201 0.06 4.38 -26.87
N GLN A 202 -0.85 3.98 -26.00
CA GLN A 202 -1.76 4.87 -25.29
C GLN A 202 -1.22 5.24 -23.91
N VAL A 203 -1.13 6.54 -23.62
CA VAL A 203 -0.71 7.15 -22.36
C VAL A 203 -1.91 7.81 -21.69
N LYS A 204 -2.15 7.52 -20.41
CA LYS A 204 -3.32 8.04 -19.69
C LYS A 204 -3.07 9.39 -19.01
N ASN A 205 -1.88 9.62 -18.46
CA ASN A 205 -1.57 10.84 -17.70
C ASN A 205 -0.22 11.42 -18.11
N LEU A 206 -0.12 12.75 -18.02
CA LEU A 206 1.07 13.53 -18.32
C LEU A 206 1.48 14.30 -17.08
N GLN A 207 2.76 14.27 -16.72
CA GLN A 207 3.31 15.12 -15.68
C GLN A 207 4.34 16.08 -16.27
N PHE A 208 4.13 17.37 -16.08
CA PHE A 208 5.05 18.42 -16.55
C PHE A 208 6.17 18.68 -15.53
N GLU A 209 7.16 19.47 -15.93
CA GLU A 209 8.35 19.79 -15.13
C GLU A 209 8.03 20.55 -13.83
N ASP A 210 6.96 21.33 -13.83
CA ASP A 210 6.44 22.02 -12.64
C ASP A 210 5.77 21.06 -11.63
N GLY A 211 5.67 19.77 -11.96
CA GLY A 211 5.04 18.73 -11.16
C GLY A 211 3.54 18.57 -11.45
N LYS A 212 2.94 19.46 -12.24
CA LYS A 212 1.53 19.44 -12.61
C LYS A 212 1.23 18.15 -13.36
N MET A 213 0.32 17.35 -12.81
CA MET A 213 -0.18 16.15 -13.44
C MET A 213 -1.56 16.42 -14.04
N ILE A 214 -1.74 16.07 -15.30
CA ILE A 214 -3.05 16.17 -15.97
C ILE A 214 -3.41 14.83 -16.64
N PRO A 215 -4.71 14.50 -16.74
CA PRO A 215 -5.14 13.48 -17.67
C PRO A 215 -4.71 13.86 -19.09
N ALA A 216 -4.11 12.92 -19.82
CA ALA A 216 -3.62 13.17 -21.17
C ALA A 216 -4.75 13.57 -22.13
N SER A 217 -5.97 13.08 -21.90
CA SER A 217 -7.18 13.47 -22.66
C SER A 217 -7.56 14.95 -22.48
N LYS A 218 -7.07 15.62 -21.43
CA LYS A 218 -7.32 17.04 -21.14
C LYS A 218 -6.16 17.95 -21.54
N TYR A 219 -5.20 17.46 -22.33
CA TYR A 219 -4.00 18.23 -22.72
C TYR A 219 -4.32 19.59 -23.35
N PHE A 220 -5.35 19.68 -24.18
CA PHE A 220 -5.77 20.95 -24.80
C PHE A 220 -6.76 21.76 -23.95
N SER A 221 -7.22 21.22 -22.83
CA SER A 221 -8.22 21.84 -21.94
C SER A 221 -7.61 22.48 -20.70
N SER A 222 -6.30 22.37 -20.48
CA SER A 222 -5.62 22.87 -19.28
C SER A 222 -5.36 24.39 -19.25
N GLY A 223 -6.04 25.16 -20.10
CA GLY A 223 -5.81 26.60 -20.28
C GLY A 223 -6.83 27.54 -19.60
N ASP A 224 -8.02 27.08 -19.22
CA ASP A 224 -9.07 27.96 -18.68
C ASP A 224 -9.43 27.58 -17.23
N THR A 225 -8.65 28.06 -16.26
CA THR A 225 -9.14 28.24 -14.89
C THR A 225 -9.35 29.72 -14.66
N THR A 226 -10.58 30.18 -14.85
CA THR A 226 -11.02 31.54 -14.50
C THR A 226 -10.78 31.75 -13.01
N SER A 227 -9.92 32.71 -12.66
CA SER A 227 -9.72 33.14 -11.26
C SER A 227 -11.02 33.66 -10.69
N VAL A 228 -11.45 33.12 -9.55
CA VAL A 228 -12.64 33.54 -8.83
C VAL A 228 -12.35 34.87 -8.14
N GLU A 229 -13.23 35.87 -8.33
CA GLU A 229 -13.17 37.12 -7.58
C GLU A 229 -13.59 36.88 -6.13
N LEU A 230 -12.73 37.30 -5.20
CA LEU A 230 -12.92 37.10 -3.76
C LEU A 230 -13.83 38.17 -3.15
N THR A 231 -14.77 37.78 -2.29
CA THR A 231 -15.52 38.74 -1.45
C THR A 231 -14.64 39.38 -0.39
N GLU A 232 -15.08 40.45 0.26
CA GLU A 232 -14.30 41.10 1.33
C GLU A 232 -14.06 40.17 2.52
N GLU A 233 -15.01 39.28 2.85
CA GLU A 233 -14.85 38.25 3.87
C GLU A 233 -13.81 37.20 3.46
N GLU A 234 -13.80 36.79 2.19
CA GLU A 234 -12.84 35.82 1.65
C GLU A 234 -11.43 36.41 1.55
N LYS A 235 -11.29 37.70 1.22
CA LYS A 235 -10.01 38.41 1.27
C LYS A 235 -9.44 38.44 2.68
N LYS A 236 -10.29 38.66 3.69
CA LYS A 236 -9.88 38.61 5.09
C LYS A 236 -9.41 37.20 5.51
N MET A 237 -10.13 36.15 5.09
CA MET A 237 -9.71 34.77 5.32
C MET A 237 -8.39 34.44 4.60
N ALA A 238 -8.23 34.89 3.36
CA ALA A 238 -6.98 34.70 2.62
C ALA A 238 -5.79 35.33 3.36
N GLU A 239 -5.96 36.51 3.97
CA GLU A 239 -4.90 37.13 4.76
C GLU A 239 -4.61 36.37 6.06
N GLU A 240 -5.63 35.81 6.73
CA GLU A 240 -5.43 34.92 7.87
C GLU A 240 -4.63 33.67 7.49
N ILE A 241 -4.92 33.07 6.34
CA ILE A 241 -4.19 31.92 5.79
C ILE A 241 -2.75 32.33 5.41
N ARG A 242 -2.55 33.52 4.84
CA ARG A 242 -1.22 34.07 4.53
C ARG A 242 -0.34 34.15 5.77
N MET A 243 -0.92 34.55 6.90
CA MET A 243 -0.22 34.58 8.19
C MET A 243 0.13 33.18 8.72
N ILE A 244 -0.69 32.16 8.46
CA ILE A 244 -0.37 30.77 8.79
C ILE A 244 0.81 30.28 7.93
N TRP A 245 0.77 30.52 6.61
CA TRP A 245 1.86 30.21 5.70
C TRP A 245 3.16 30.87 6.15
N LYS A 246 3.11 32.15 6.55
CA LYS A 246 4.26 32.88 7.07
C LYS A 246 4.80 32.28 8.38
N GLY A 247 3.93 31.77 9.25
CA GLY A 247 4.30 31.12 10.51
C GLY A 247 4.91 29.71 10.34
N ILE A 248 4.70 29.10 9.18
CA ILE A 248 5.29 27.82 8.78
C ILE A 248 6.59 28.05 8.01
N LEU A 249 6.54 28.89 6.99
CA LEU A 249 7.65 29.24 6.11
C LEU A 249 8.48 30.38 6.71
N SER A 250 9.06 30.16 7.89
CA SER A 250 9.77 31.20 8.65
C SER A 250 10.98 31.80 7.92
N ASN A 251 11.51 31.08 6.92
CA ASN A 251 12.62 31.49 6.07
C ASN A 251 12.21 32.41 4.90
N VAL A 252 10.92 32.52 4.58
CA VAL A 252 10.41 33.38 3.49
C VAL A 252 10.05 34.74 4.06
N ALA A 253 10.58 35.83 3.49
CA ALA A 253 10.39 37.19 4.03
C ALA A 253 8.93 37.69 3.92
N VAL A 254 8.29 37.48 2.77
CA VAL A 254 6.89 37.84 2.49
C VAL A 254 6.26 36.70 1.71
N ILE A 255 5.05 36.28 2.07
CA ILE A 255 4.28 35.31 1.29
C ILE A 255 3.57 36.08 0.17
N GLU A 256 4.06 35.95 -1.05
CA GLU A 256 3.43 36.45 -2.27
C GLU A 256 2.48 35.39 -2.86
N ASP A 257 1.59 35.81 -3.76
CA ASP A 257 0.61 34.93 -4.42
C ASP A 257 1.28 33.78 -5.21
N THR A 258 2.48 34.01 -5.72
CA THR A 258 3.32 33.03 -6.43
C THR A 258 4.17 32.15 -5.51
N THR A 259 4.10 32.35 -4.19
CA THR A 259 4.91 31.58 -3.23
C THR A 259 4.47 30.13 -3.25
N ASP A 260 5.41 29.22 -3.54
CA ASP A 260 5.16 27.78 -3.54
C ASP A 260 5.52 27.18 -2.18
N PHE A 261 4.57 26.48 -1.57
CA PHE A 261 4.66 25.97 -0.21
C PHE A 261 5.87 25.04 -0.02
N PHE A 262 6.13 24.15 -0.97
CA PHE A 262 7.17 23.12 -0.84
C PHE A 262 8.53 23.62 -1.31
N LYS A 263 8.60 24.40 -2.40
CA LYS A 263 9.86 25.03 -2.86
C LYS A 263 10.39 26.02 -1.82
N SER A 264 9.51 26.60 -1.02
CA SER A 264 9.87 27.45 0.11
C SER A 264 10.35 26.68 1.36
N GLY A 265 10.37 25.35 1.34
CA GLY A 265 10.97 24.52 2.37
C GLY A 265 10.01 23.80 3.32
N ALA A 266 8.69 23.83 3.06
CA ALA A 266 7.74 23.05 3.84
C ALA A 266 7.92 21.53 3.63
N ALA A 267 7.78 20.76 4.70
CA ALA A 267 7.75 19.30 4.68
C ALA A 267 6.32 18.76 4.92
N SER A 268 6.15 17.44 4.80
CA SER A 268 4.84 16.79 4.99
C SER A 268 4.21 17.05 6.37
N MET A 269 5.01 17.30 7.42
CA MET A 269 4.48 17.68 8.75
C MET A 269 3.91 19.10 8.76
N ASP A 270 4.45 19.99 7.93
CA ASP A 270 3.98 21.36 7.80
C ASP A 270 2.65 21.45 7.05
N VAL A 271 2.38 20.51 6.14
CA VAL A 271 1.06 20.34 5.50
C VAL A 271 -0.02 20.04 6.54
N VAL A 272 0.26 19.08 7.45
CA VAL A 272 -0.67 18.73 8.53
C VAL A 272 -0.90 19.94 9.45
N ARG A 273 0.17 20.66 9.79
CA ARG A 273 0.08 21.88 10.60
C ARG A 273 -0.75 22.97 9.91
N LEU A 274 -0.52 23.22 8.62
CA LEU A 274 -1.27 24.19 7.82
C LEU A 274 -2.76 23.86 7.85
N VAL A 275 -3.12 22.61 7.55
CA VAL A 275 -4.52 22.15 7.50
C VAL A 275 -5.20 22.31 8.86
N GLU A 276 -4.55 21.93 9.95
CA GLU A 276 -5.12 22.03 11.30
C GLU A 276 -5.23 23.49 11.78
N GLU A 277 -4.25 24.35 11.49
CA GLU A 277 -4.32 25.78 11.84
C GLU A 277 -5.42 26.50 11.04
N ILE A 278 -5.62 26.16 9.77
CA ILE A 278 -6.73 26.69 8.95
C ILE A 278 -8.07 26.23 9.52
N LYS A 279 -8.23 24.94 9.85
CA LYS A 279 -9.47 24.41 10.47
C LYS A 279 -9.79 25.10 11.79
N GLN A 280 -8.76 25.46 12.57
CA GLN A 280 -8.94 26.15 13.84
C GLN A 280 -9.37 27.62 13.66
N LYS A 281 -8.86 28.32 12.65
CA LYS A 281 -9.07 29.77 12.47
C LYS A 281 -10.21 30.12 11.51
N CYS A 282 -10.39 29.34 10.44
CA CYS A 282 -11.27 29.69 9.32
C CYS A 282 -12.57 28.85 9.27
N GLY A 283 -12.90 28.11 10.33
CA GLY A 283 -14.15 27.36 10.46
C GLY A 283 -14.17 26.00 9.77
N SER A 284 -15.35 25.40 9.67
CA SER A 284 -15.60 24.00 9.26
C SER A 284 -15.45 23.72 7.76
N VAL A 285 -14.38 24.19 7.13
CA VAL A 285 -14.02 23.81 5.75
C VAL A 285 -13.41 22.41 5.77
N GLN A 286 -13.89 21.53 4.90
CA GLN A 286 -13.29 20.21 4.69
C GLN A 286 -12.02 20.36 3.85
N LEU A 287 -10.90 20.60 4.55
CA LEU A 287 -9.56 20.66 3.98
C LEU A 287 -8.80 19.38 4.35
N GLU A 288 -8.23 18.73 3.35
CA GLU A 288 -7.39 17.54 3.45
C GLU A 288 -5.94 17.87 3.09
N ASN A 289 -5.00 16.97 3.42
CA ASN A 289 -3.59 17.22 3.14
C ASN A 289 -3.32 17.27 1.62
N GLU A 290 -4.06 16.47 0.85
CA GLU A 290 -3.94 16.37 -0.62
C GLU A 290 -4.22 17.72 -1.30
N ASP A 291 -5.10 18.53 -0.74
CA ASP A 291 -5.45 19.86 -1.25
C ASP A 291 -4.24 20.79 -1.32
N VAL A 292 -3.36 20.72 -0.31
CA VAL A 292 -2.11 21.49 -0.28
C VAL A 292 -1.10 20.98 -1.32
N TYR A 293 -1.13 19.67 -1.62
CA TYR A 293 -0.28 19.08 -2.66
C TYR A 293 -0.79 19.38 -4.07
N MET A 294 -2.10 19.57 -4.24
CA MET A 294 -2.74 19.87 -5.52
C MET A 294 -2.74 21.37 -5.86
N ALA A 295 -2.60 22.24 -4.85
CA ALA A 295 -2.53 23.68 -4.99
C ALA A 295 -1.31 24.22 -4.22
N THR A 296 -0.13 24.07 -4.82
CA THR A 296 1.15 24.31 -4.14
C THR A 296 1.48 25.79 -4.02
N SER A 297 0.97 26.65 -4.91
CA SER A 297 1.13 28.10 -4.83
C SER A 297 0.06 28.73 -3.95
N PHE A 298 0.40 29.83 -3.27
CA PHE A 298 -0.54 30.54 -2.39
C PHE A 298 -1.82 30.93 -3.12
N GLN A 299 -1.71 31.47 -4.34
CA GLN A 299 -2.85 31.87 -5.14
C GLN A 299 -3.77 30.70 -5.50
N GLU A 300 -3.21 29.59 -6.00
CA GLU A 300 -3.99 28.40 -6.34
C GLU A 300 -4.66 27.83 -5.09
N PHE A 301 -3.96 27.83 -3.95
CA PHE A 301 -4.49 27.35 -2.69
C PHE A 301 -5.69 28.17 -2.22
N ILE A 302 -5.61 29.50 -2.28
CA ILE A 302 -6.73 30.38 -1.94
C ILE A 302 -7.90 30.21 -2.92
N GLN A 303 -7.62 30.08 -4.22
CA GLN A 303 -8.65 29.86 -5.23
C GLN A 303 -9.39 28.54 -5.00
N MET A 304 -8.66 27.46 -4.72
CA MET A 304 -9.24 26.17 -4.34
C MET A 304 -10.03 26.27 -3.02
N PHE A 305 -9.46 26.93 -2.01
CA PHE A 305 -10.08 27.07 -0.69
C PHE A 305 -11.42 27.78 -0.78
N VAL A 306 -11.50 28.84 -1.58
CA VAL A 306 -12.70 29.64 -1.78
C VAL A 306 -13.75 28.86 -2.58
N ARG A 307 -13.37 28.14 -3.64
CA ARG A 307 -14.29 27.26 -4.39
C ARG A 307 -14.93 26.22 -3.48
N ARG A 308 -14.15 25.63 -2.57
CA ARG A 308 -14.68 24.71 -1.54
C ARG A 308 -15.57 25.40 -0.53
N LEU A 309 -15.20 26.59 -0.07
CA LEU A 309 -16.00 27.38 0.85
C LEU A 309 -17.38 27.72 0.25
N ARG A 310 -17.44 27.96 -1.06
CA ARG A 310 -18.66 28.22 -1.83
C ARG A 310 -19.45 26.96 -2.18
N GLY A 311 -18.88 25.76 -1.99
CA GLY A 311 -19.49 24.50 -2.37
C GLY A 311 -19.52 24.25 -3.89
N GLU A 312 -18.62 24.87 -4.65
CA GLU A 312 -18.51 24.74 -6.11
C GLU A 312 -17.76 23.47 -6.55
N ASP A 313 -17.05 22.80 -5.62
CA ASP A 313 -16.52 21.43 -5.80
C ASP A 313 -17.61 20.38 -5.49
N GLN A 314 -18.66 20.33 -6.31
CA GLN A 314 -19.53 19.15 -6.33
C GLN A 314 -18.83 18.06 -7.15
N GLU A 315 -18.06 17.19 -6.48
CA GLU A 315 -17.94 15.81 -6.98
C GLU A 315 -19.36 15.23 -7.00
N GLU A 316 -19.80 14.76 -8.17
CA GLU A 316 -21.11 14.13 -8.33
C GLU A 316 -21.30 13.05 -7.26
N GLU A 317 -22.26 13.31 -6.36
CA GLU A 317 -22.71 12.36 -5.36
C GLU A 317 -23.19 11.11 -6.10
N LEU A 318 -22.47 10.00 -5.97
CA LEU A 318 -22.91 8.70 -6.46
C LEU A 318 -24.22 8.34 -5.75
N VAL A 319 -25.35 8.62 -6.40
CA VAL A 319 -26.68 8.27 -5.94
C VAL A 319 -26.78 6.74 -5.95
N ILE A 320 -26.48 6.13 -4.81
CA ILE A 320 -26.73 4.71 -4.57
C ILE A 320 -28.23 4.55 -4.32
N ASN A 321 -28.92 3.91 -5.26
CA ASN A 321 -30.32 3.51 -5.08
C ASN A 321 -30.42 2.49 -3.95
N TYR A 322 -30.88 2.93 -2.78
CA TYR A 322 -31.25 2.05 -1.67
C TYR A 322 -32.42 1.16 -2.11
N VAL A 323 -32.21 -0.15 -2.17
CA VAL A 323 -33.34 -1.09 -2.18
C VAL A 323 -33.86 -1.18 -0.75
N SER A 324 -34.96 -0.49 -0.46
CA SER A 324 -35.73 -0.76 0.75
C SER A 324 -36.48 -2.08 0.59
N SER A 325 -35.84 -3.20 0.89
CA SER A 325 -36.56 -4.47 1.02
C SER A 325 -37.19 -4.53 2.42
N GLN A 326 -38.52 -4.56 2.49
CA GLN A 326 -39.22 -4.86 3.73
C GLN A 326 -38.76 -6.23 4.29
N PRO A 327 -38.57 -6.36 5.62
CA PRO A 327 -38.13 -7.61 6.22
C PRO A 327 -39.23 -8.67 6.11
N GLN A 328 -39.06 -9.63 5.20
CA GLN A 328 -39.86 -10.85 5.20
C GLN A 328 -39.62 -11.57 6.53
N THR A 329 -40.69 -11.75 7.28
CA THR A 329 -40.66 -12.28 8.64
C THR A 329 -40.48 -13.79 8.59
N MET A 330 -39.29 -14.29 8.91
CA MET A 330 -39.07 -15.72 9.12
C MET A 330 -39.35 -16.05 10.59
N THR A 331 -40.37 -16.86 10.85
CA THR A 331 -40.68 -17.37 12.19
C THR A 331 -39.80 -18.60 12.45
N LEU A 332 -38.90 -18.52 13.44
CA LEU A 332 -38.00 -19.63 13.81
C LEU A 332 -38.59 -20.46 14.97
N PRO A 333 -38.56 -21.82 14.89
CA PRO A 333 -38.94 -22.72 15.98
C PRO A 333 -37.82 -22.82 17.07
N PRO A 334 -38.07 -23.44 18.24
CA PRO A 334 -37.34 -23.17 19.49
C PRO A 334 -35.84 -23.54 19.51
N PRO A 335 -35.06 -22.93 20.45
CA PRO A 335 -33.68 -22.48 20.23
C PRO A 335 -32.56 -23.54 20.31
N CYS A 336 -32.86 -24.82 20.55
CA CYS A 336 -31.84 -25.85 20.73
C CYS A 336 -31.32 -26.45 19.41
N PHE A 337 -32.19 -26.57 18.39
CA PHE A 337 -31.83 -27.19 17.12
C PHE A 337 -31.27 -26.19 16.08
N THR A 338 -31.55 -24.89 16.26
CA THR A 338 -31.22 -23.85 15.28
C THR A 338 -29.73 -23.47 15.29
N VAL A 339 -29.06 -23.53 16.45
CA VAL A 339 -27.64 -23.11 16.56
C VAL A 339 -26.71 -24.08 15.83
N GLY A 340 -26.98 -25.39 15.87
CA GLY A 340 -26.18 -26.40 15.17
C GLY A 340 -26.29 -26.29 13.65
N ILE A 341 -27.49 -26.04 13.13
CA ILE A 341 -27.72 -25.89 11.68
C ILE A 341 -27.05 -24.60 11.15
N ILE A 342 -27.12 -23.50 11.91
CA ILE A 342 -26.50 -22.23 11.54
C ILE A 342 -24.96 -22.33 11.51
N LEU A 343 -24.34 -22.98 12.50
CA LEU A 343 -22.87 -23.11 12.55
C LEU A 343 -22.33 -24.03 11.46
N VAL A 344 -23.03 -25.12 11.13
CA VAL A 344 -22.64 -26.02 10.03
C VAL A 344 -22.83 -25.33 8.68
N SER A 345 -23.92 -24.57 8.51
CA SER A 345 -24.15 -23.79 7.28
C SER A 345 -23.10 -22.70 7.10
N LEU A 346 -22.74 -22.01 8.19
CA LEU A 346 -21.69 -21.00 8.19
C LEU A 346 -20.31 -21.59 7.89
N LEU A 347 -19.99 -22.76 8.45
CA LEU A 347 -18.79 -23.53 8.12
C LEU A 347 -18.71 -23.81 6.62
N MET A 348 -19.81 -24.32 6.04
CA MET A 348 -19.88 -24.61 4.60
C MET A 348 -19.72 -23.34 3.76
N SER A 349 -20.36 -22.23 4.14
CA SER A 349 -20.23 -20.94 3.44
C SER A 349 -18.82 -20.36 3.52
N LEU A 350 -18.13 -20.47 4.66
CA LEU A 350 -16.75 -19.99 4.79
C LEU A 350 -15.75 -20.87 4.03
N HIS A 351 -15.96 -22.19 4.00
CA HIS A 351 -15.19 -23.08 3.13
C HIS A 351 -15.39 -22.73 1.66
N ARG A 352 -16.65 -22.60 1.23
CA ARG A 352 -16.98 -22.21 -0.15
C ARG A 352 -16.43 -20.83 -0.53
N LEU A 353 -16.43 -19.87 0.41
CA LEU A 353 -15.80 -18.57 0.20
C LEU A 353 -14.30 -18.72 -0.05
N ALA A 354 -13.61 -19.55 0.74
CA ALA A 354 -12.19 -19.79 0.55
C ALA A 354 -11.88 -20.48 -0.79
N ASP A 355 -12.74 -21.41 -1.23
CA ASP A 355 -12.60 -22.05 -2.54
C ASP A 355 -12.82 -21.05 -3.68
N LEU A 356 -13.83 -20.17 -3.58
CA LEU A 356 -14.03 -19.08 -4.54
C LEU A 356 -12.87 -18.08 -4.55
N MET A 357 -12.27 -17.79 -3.39
CA MET A 357 -11.06 -16.96 -3.33
C MET A 357 -9.87 -17.64 -4.00
N GLU A 358 -9.75 -18.96 -3.91
CA GLU A 358 -8.71 -19.75 -4.58
C GLU A 358 -8.94 -19.80 -6.10
N GLU A 359 -10.18 -19.97 -6.55
CA GLU A 359 -10.57 -19.90 -7.97
C GLU A 359 -10.26 -18.51 -8.57
N HIS A 360 -10.49 -17.45 -7.80
CA HIS A 360 -10.25 -16.06 -8.21
C HIS A 360 -8.91 -15.50 -7.71
N GLN A 361 -7.94 -16.34 -7.35
CA GLN A 361 -6.71 -15.89 -6.68
C GLN A 361 -5.85 -14.94 -7.53
N GLU A 362 -5.79 -15.16 -8.85
CA GLU A 362 -5.05 -14.30 -9.77
C GLU A 362 -5.71 -12.92 -9.91
N GLU A 363 -7.04 -12.88 -9.95
CA GLU A 363 -7.81 -11.64 -9.98
C GLU A 363 -7.63 -10.86 -8.68
N LEU A 364 -7.74 -11.53 -7.53
CA LEU A 364 -7.50 -10.92 -6.21
C LEU A 364 -6.06 -10.41 -6.08
N ALA A 365 -5.08 -11.15 -6.57
CA ALA A 365 -3.67 -10.74 -6.56
C ALA A 365 -3.42 -9.54 -7.47
N THR A 366 -4.07 -9.52 -8.64
CA THR A 366 -3.98 -8.40 -9.59
C THR A 366 -4.55 -7.13 -8.97
N ILE A 367 -5.72 -7.23 -8.33
CA ILE A 367 -6.34 -6.11 -7.63
C ILE A 367 -5.45 -5.65 -6.48
N GLU A 368 -4.94 -6.56 -5.65
CA GLU A 368 -3.98 -6.22 -4.58
C GLU A 368 -2.77 -5.45 -5.12
N SER A 369 -2.19 -5.90 -6.23
CA SER A 369 -1.03 -5.23 -6.82
C SER A 369 -1.32 -3.85 -7.35
N ILE A 370 -2.46 -3.67 -8.03
CA ILE A 370 -2.85 -2.37 -8.59
C ILE A 370 -3.24 -1.39 -7.48
N ASP A 371 -3.93 -1.88 -6.46
CA ASP A 371 -4.54 -1.07 -5.41
C ASP A 371 -3.52 -0.70 -4.32
N SER A 372 -2.77 -1.69 -3.80
CA SER A 372 -1.81 -1.48 -2.69
C SER A 372 -0.38 -1.26 -3.14
N GLY A 373 -0.06 -1.52 -4.42
CA GLY A 373 1.31 -1.49 -4.93
C GLY A 373 2.14 -2.72 -4.55
N ALA A 374 1.51 -3.79 -4.04
CA ALA A 374 2.20 -5.02 -3.71
C ALA A 374 2.75 -5.71 -4.98
N VAL A 375 3.96 -6.27 -4.91
CA VAL A 375 4.50 -7.12 -5.99
C VAL A 375 3.56 -8.29 -6.23
N TYR A 376 3.11 -8.50 -7.48
CA TYR A 376 2.08 -9.50 -7.82
C TYR A 376 2.37 -10.91 -7.29
N THR A 377 3.62 -11.37 -7.38
CA THR A 377 3.97 -12.69 -6.86
C THR A 377 3.86 -12.79 -5.34
N LEU A 378 4.14 -11.70 -4.62
CA LEU A 378 3.92 -11.59 -3.18
C LEU A 378 2.43 -11.50 -2.87
N ALA A 379 1.68 -10.70 -3.63
CA ALA A 379 0.23 -10.60 -3.50
C ALA A 379 -0.43 -11.97 -3.69
N LEU A 380 -0.07 -12.70 -4.75
CA LEU A 380 -0.60 -14.02 -5.06
C LEU A 380 -0.22 -15.07 -4.01
N LYS A 381 1.09 -15.26 -3.78
CA LYS A 381 1.56 -16.37 -2.93
C LYS A 381 1.32 -16.10 -1.45
N THR A 382 1.51 -14.87 -1.01
CA THR A 382 1.46 -14.51 0.41
C THR A 382 0.13 -13.85 0.75
N HIS A 383 -0.26 -12.74 0.11
CA HIS A 383 -1.45 -12.01 0.55
C HIS A 383 -2.74 -12.83 0.35
N VAL A 384 -2.96 -13.30 -0.87
CA VAL A 384 -4.11 -14.11 -1.25
C VAL A 384 -3.99 -15.51 -0.65
N GLY A 385 -2.84 -16.18 -0.84
CA GLY A 385 -2.60 -17.52 -0.30
C GLY A 385 -2.84 -17.64 1.21
N MET A 386 -2.27 -16.73 2.02
CA MET A 386 -2.50 -16.74 3.48
C MET A 386 -3.94 -16.37 3.84
N SER A 387 -4.60 -15.52 3.05
CA SER A 387 -6.01 -15.13 3.30
C SER A 387 -6.95 -16.32 3.07
N ILE A 388 -6.75 -17.08 1.99
CA ILE A 388 -7.49 -18.33 1.71
C ILE A 388 -7.30 -19.31 2.87
N GLN A 389 -6.05 -19.54 3.28
CA GLN A 389 -5.74 -20.43 4.40
C GLN A 389 -6.38 -19.95 5.71
N THR A 390 -6.42 -18.64 5.95
CA THR A 390 -7.06 -18.05 7.14
C THR A 390 -8.56 -18.36 7.15
N PHE A 391 -9.28 -18.17 6.04
CA PHE A 391 -10.69 -18.50 5.96
C PHE A 391 -10.94 -20.01 6.10
N ARG A 392 -10.13 -20.87 5.45
CA ARG A 392 -10.21 -22.34 5.63
C ARG A 392 -10.00 -22.74 7.09
N TYR A 393 -9.01 -22.14 7.76
CA TYR A 393 -8.72 -22.42 9.16
C TYR A 393 -9.88 -22.03 10.07
N PHE A 394 -10.43 -20.83 9.93
CA PHE A 394 -11.52 -20.35 10.76
C PHE A 394 -12.88 -20.98 10.41
N ALA A 395 -13.10 -21.43 9.17
CA ALA A 395 -14.24 -22.26 8.82
C ALA A 395 -14.26 -23.53 9.69
N GLY A 396 -13.10 -24.16 9.87
CA GLY A 396 -12.91 -25.30 10.76
C GLY A 396 -13.07 -24.99 12.25
N TRP A 397 -13.18 -23.72 12.67
CA TRP A 397 -13.47 -23.36 14.05
C TRP A 397 -14.96 -23.22 14.37
N CYS A 398 -15.84 -23.03 13.37
CA CYS A 398 -17.26 -22.77 13.57
C CYS A 398 -17.97 -23.82 14.45
N ASP A 399 -17.57 -25.09 14.37
CA ASP A 399 -18.11 -26.22 15.15
C ASP A 399 -17.33 -26.52 16.44
N LYS A 400 -16.27 -25.77 16.73
CA LYS A 400 -15.33 -26.00 17.85
C LYS A 400 -15.34 -24.90 18.91
N ILE A 401 -16.22 -23.90 18.79
CA ILE A 401 -16.39 -22.85 19.81
C ILE A 401 -17.22 -23.39 20.97
N GLN A 402 -16.54 -24.05 21.90
CA GLN A 402 -17.16 -24.72 23.03
C GLN A 402 -17.07 -23.89 24.32
N GLY A 403 -18.09 -24.04 25.15
CA GLY A 403 -18.08 -23.63 26.54
C GLY A 403 -17.52 -24.73 27.46
N THR A 404 -17.73 -24.60 28.76
CA THR A 404 -17.22 -25.53 29.77
C THR A 404 -18.31 -25.83 30.78
N THR A 405 -18.53 -27.11 31.09
CA THR A 405 -19.32 -27.52 32.26
C THR A 405 -18.47 -27.39 33.51
N ILE A 406 -18.91 -26.59 34.47
CA ILE A 406 -18.15 -26.29 35.70
C ILE A 406 -18.71 -27.16 36.82
N PRO A 407 -17.92 -28.08 37.40
CA PRO A 407 -18.36 -28.84 38.56
C PRO A 407 -18.44 -27.90 39.77
N ILE A 408 -19.66 -27.71 40.28
CA ILE A 408 -19.90 -26.91 41.49
C ILE A 408 -20.38 -27.80 42.63
N ASN A 409 -20.13 -27.35 43.86
CA ASN A 409 -20.68 -28.01 45.02
C ASN A 409 -22.21 -27.80 45.04
N GLN A 410 -22.95 -28.90 45.20
CA GLN A 410 -24.40 -28.88 45.12
C GLN A 410 -24.98 -28.28 46.40
N ALA A 411 -25.69 -27.15 46.29
CA ALA A 411 -26.40 -26.56 47.41
C ALA A 411 -27.71 -27.33 47.63
N ARG A 412 -27.73 -28.31 48.55
CA ARG A 412 -28.97 -29.04 48.88
C ARG A 412 -30.07 -28.05 49.33
N PRO A 413 -31.33 -28.23 48.88
CA PRO A 413 -31.88 -29.36 48.13
C PRO A 413 -31.72 -29.27 46.60
N ASN A 414 -31.12 -28.20 46.07
CA ASN A 414 -31.05 -27.95 44.64
C ASN A 414 -29.91 -28.73 43.97
N ARG A 415 -30.19 -29.25 42.77
CA ARG A 415 -29.18 -29.77 41.85
C ARG A 415 -28.94 -28.73 40.76
N ASN A 416 -27.81 -28.04 40.84
CA ASN A 416 -27.44 -27.00 39.90
C ASN A 416 -26.53 -27.58 38.80
N LEU A 417 -26.88 -27.31 37.55
CA LEU A 417 -26.01 -27.51 36.38
C LEU A 417 -25.38 -26.16 36.05
N THR A 418 -24.05 -26.09 36.09
CA THR A 418 -23.31 -24.88 35.71
C THR A 418 -22.49 -25.15 34.47
N PHE A 419 -22.68 -24.30 33.46
CA PHE A 419 -21.86 -24.32 32.26
C PHE A 419 -21.68 -22.90 31.73
N THR A 420 -20.62 -22.70 30.96
CA THR A 420 -20.39 -21.46 30.21
C THR A 420 -20.85 -21.66 28.77
N LYS A 421 -21.28 -20.57 28.14
CA LYS A 421 -21.56 -20.50 26.71
C LYS A 421 -20.80 -19.32 26.14
N LYS A 422 -20.14 -19.53 25.00
CA LYS A 422 -19.54 -18.45 24.22
C LYS A 422 -20.58 -17.99 23.21
N GLU A 423 -21.06 -16.77 23.36
CA GLU A 423 -22.08 -16.19 22.49
C GLU A 423 -21.44 -15.16 21.54
N PRO A 424 -21.95 -15.04 20.30
CA PRO A 424 -21.57 -13.93 19.45
C PRO A 424 -21.92 -12.61 20.12
N LEU A 425 -21.07 -11.61 19.93
CA LEU A 425 -21.27 -10.26 20.43
C LEU A 425 -22.39 -9.54 19.67
N GLY A 426 -22.60 -9.88 18.40
CA GLY A 426 -23.58 -9.27 17.50
C GLY A 426 -22.90 -8.58 16.33
N VAL A 427 -23.24 -7.31 16.10
CA VAL A 427 -22.64 -6.49 15.03
C VAL A 427 -21.25 -6.01 15.42
N CYS A 428 -20.24 -6.41 14.65
CA CYS A 428 -18.85 -6.01 14.81
C CYS A 428 -18.42 -5.08 13.67
N ALA A 429 -17.71 -4.01 14.02
CA ALA A 429 -17.06 -3.14 13.06
C ALA A 429 -15.56 -3.46 12.97
N ILE A 430 -15.03 -3.49 11.75
CA ILE A 430 -13.60 -3.69 11.50
C ILE A 430 -13.09 -2.58 10.59
N VAL A 431 -12.00 -1.93 11.01
CA VAL A 431 -11.28 -0.93 10.22
C VAL A 431 -9.87 -1.44 9.96
N ILE A 432 -9.51 -1.57 8.69
CA ILE A 432 -8.22 -2.14 8.24
C ILE A 432 -7.32 -1.10 7.57
N PRO A 433 -5.98 -1.25 7.64
CA PRO A 433 -5.01 -0.38 6.99
C PRO A 433 -4.80 -0.77 5.52
N TRP A 434 -3.94 -0.02 4.84
CA TRP A 434 -3.66 -0.14 3.40
C TRP A 434 -2.49 -1.06 3.02
N ASN A 435 -1.66 -1.46 3.98
CA ASN A 435 -0.38 -2.12 3.69
C ASN A 435 -0.51 -3.61 3.33
N TYR A 436 -1.54 -4.28 3.84
CA TYR A 436 -1.90 -5.66 3.49
C TYR A 436 -3.43 -5.82 3.46
N PRO A 437 -4.15 -5.15 2.53
CA PRO A 437 -5.60 -5.00 2.60
C PRO A 437 -6.35 -6.33 2.73
N LEU A 438 -6.11 -7.29 1.83
CA LEU A 438 -6.78 -8.60 1.89
C LEU A 438 -6.41 -9.43 3.12
N MET A 439 -5.14 -9.43 3.52
CA MET A 439 -4.72 -10.17 4.71
C MET A 439 -5.31 -9.59 5.99
N MET A 440 -5.32 -8.26 6.13
CA MET A 440 -5.91 -7.58 7.28
C MET A 440 -7.41 -7.80 7.34
N LEU A 441 -8.06 -7.81 6.18
CA LEU A 441 -9.45 -8.23 6.04
C LEU A 441 -9.62 -9.66 6.55
N ALA A 442 -8.87 -10.63 6.04
CA ALA A 442 -9.02 -12.05 6.38
C ALA A 442 -8.77 -12.34 7.86
N TRP A 443 -7.66 -11.82 8.41
CA TRP A 443 -7.28 -12.04 9.83
C TRP A 443 -8.34 -11.58 10.81
N LYS A 444 -9.07 -10.50 10.51
CA LYS A 444 -10.11 -9.97 11.39
C LYS A 444 -11.48 -10.54 11.10
N SER A 445 -11.87 -10.60 9.83
CA SER A 445 -13.22 -11.02 9.43
C SER A 445 -13.45 -12.51 9.62
N ALA A 446 -12.46 -13.37 9.32
CA ALA A 446 -12.64 -14.82 9.39
C ALA A 446 -12.95 -15.27 10.84
N ALA A 447 -12.19 -14.78 11.82
CA ALA A 447 -12.44 -15.05 13.24
C ALA A 447 -13.77 -14.46 13.73
N CYS A 448 -14.10 -13.24 13.28
CA CYS A 448 -15.34 -12.55 13.61
C CYS A 448 -16.56 -13.36 13.15
N LEU A 449 -16.54 -13.81 11.90
CA LEU A 449 -17.58 -14.60 11.28
C LEU A 449 -17.66 -15.98 11.92
N ALA A 450 -16.54 -16.69 12.10
CA ALA A 450 -16.54 -18.01 12.73
C ALA A 450 -17.13 -18.01 14.14
N ALA A 451 -17.00 -16.91 14.88
CA ALA A 451 -17.63 -16.71 16.18
C ALA A 451 -19.15 -16.41 16.12
N GLY A 452 -19.75 -16.36 14.93
CA GLY A 452 -21.17 -16.12 14.71
C GLY A 452 -21.59 -14.65 14.70
N ASN A 453 -20.64 -13.72 14.55
CA ASN A 453 -20.94 -12.28 14.48
C ASN A 453 -21.27 -11.83 13.06
N THR A 454 -21.96 -10.70 12.94
CA THR A 454 -22.09 -9.98 11.67
C THR A 454 -21.03 -8.88 11.59
N LEU A 455 -20.67 -8.49 10.37
CA LEU A 455 -19.51 -7.67 10.06
C LEU A 455 -19.89 -6.43 9.27
N ILE A 456 -19.43 -5.27 9.76
CA ILE A 456 -19.30 -4.05 8.98
C ILE A 456 -17.81 -3.75 8.85
N LEU A 457 -17.26 -3.82 7.64
CA LEU A 457 -15.84 -3.62 7.39
C LEU A 457 -15.61 -2.35 6.58
N LYS A 458 -14.72 -1.51 7.09
CA LYS A 458 -14.18 -0.36 6.38
C LYS A 458 -12.74 -0.66 5.91
N PRO A 459 -12.49 -0.72 4.60
CA PRO A 459 -11.12 -0.72 4.08
C PRO A 459 -10.48 0.68 4.20
N ALA A 460 -9.17 0.74 4.05
CA ALA A 460 -8.49 2.02 3.87
C ALA A 460 -8.94 2.66 2.54
N GLN A 461 -9.07 3.99 2.51
CA GLN A 461 -9.64 4.71 1.35
C GLN A 461 -8.78 4.58 0.09
N VAL A 462 -7.48 4.39 0.28
CA VAL A 462 -6.49 4.23 -0.80
C VAL A 462 -6.38 2.81 -1.32
N THR A 463 -7.01 1.83 -0.65
CA THR A 463 -6.97 0.40 -1.04
C THR A 463 -8.32 -0.32 -0.83
N PRO A 464 -9.43 0.18 -1.42
CA PRO A 464 -10.75 -0.39 -1.18
C PRO A 464 -11.09 -1.59 -2.10
N LEU A 465 -10.39 -1.75 -3.23
CA LEU A 465 -10.83 -2.57 -4.34
C LEU A 465 -10.85 -4.06 -3.98
N THR A 466 -9.83 -4.54 -3.27
CA THR A 466 -9.78 -5.95 -2.87
C THR A 466 -10.91 -6.32 -1.90
N ALA A 467 -11.28 -5.40 -1.00
CA ALA A 467 -12.40 -5.62 -0.08
C ALA A 467 -13.75 -5.66 -0.81
N LEU A 468 -13.91 -4.85 -1.87
CA LEU A 468 -15.10 -4.87 -2.72
C LEU A 468 -15.18 -6.15 -3.56
N LYS A 469 -14.06 -6.62 -4.12
CA LYS A 469 -14.01 -7.92 -4.79
C LYS A 469 -14.34 -9.07 -3.84
N PHE A 470 -13.81 -9.04 -2.63
CA PHE A 470 -14.18 -9.98 -1.58
C PHE A 470 -15.69 -9.96 -1.32
N ALA A 471 -16.33 -8.79 -1.26
CA ALA A 471 -17.79 -8.70 -1.10
C ALA A 471 -18.56 -9.46 -2.19
N GLU A 472 -18.13 -9.34 -3.46
CA GLU A 472 -18.72 -10.11 -4.56
C GLU A 472 -18.62 -11.64 -4.32
N LEU A 473 -17.45 -12.11 -3.90
CA LEU A 473 -17.22 -13.53 -3.60
C LEU A 473 -18.06 -14.02 -2.42
N THR A 474 -18.31 -13.18 -1.40
CA THR A 474 -19.18 -13.55 -0.27
C THR A 474 -20.62 -13.80 -0.69
N VAL A 475 -21.14 -13.00 -1.64
CA VAL A 475 -22.47 -13.21 -2.22
C VAL A 475 -22.51 -14.52 -3.01
N LYS A 476 -21.49 -14.79 -3.84
CA LYS A 476 -21.36 -16.05 -4.59
C LYS A 476 -21.22 -17.28 -3.68
N ALA A 477 -20.60 -17.14 -2.52
CA ALA A 477 -20.46 -18.20 -1.51
C ALA A 477 -21.80 -18.52 -0.80
N GLY A 478 -22.85 -17.72 -1.02
CA GLY A 478 -24.15 -17.89 -0.38
C GLY A 478 -24.19 -17.36 1.06
N ILE A 479 -23.29 -16.43 1.42
CA ILE A 479 -23.36 -15.76 2.73
C ILE A 479 -24.66 -14.93 2.77
N PRO A 480 -25.47 -15.05 3.85
CA PRO A 480 -26.74 -14.32 3.93
C PRO A 480 -26.56 -12.80 3.85
N LYS A 481 -27.55 -12.13 3.24
CA LYS A 481 -27.57 -10.66 3.13
C LYS A 481 -27.45 -10.01 4.51
N GLY A 482 -26.64 -8.95 4.61
CA GLY A 482 -26.43 -8.20 5.86
C GLY A 482 -25.40 -8.81 6.81
N VAL A 483 -24.94 -10.05 6.60
CA VAL A 483 -23.90 -10.68 7.45
C VAL A 483 -22.54 -10.02 7.25
N ILE A 484 -22.21 -9.63 6.02
CA ILE A 484 -20.98 -8.91 5.68
C ILE A 484 -21.37 -7.65 4.90
N ASN A 485 -20.94 -6.50 5.39
CA ASN A 485 -21.15 -5.20 4.76
C ASN A 485 -19.79 -4.52 4.60
N ILE A 486 -19.38 -4.20 3.38
CA ILE A 486 -18.14 -3.47 3.10
C ILE A 486 -18.50 -2.01 2.82
N VAL A 487 -17.93 -1.08 3.59
CA VAL A 487 -18.25 0.36 3.52
C VAL A 487 -16.96 1.16 3.31
N PRO A 488 -16.57 1.43 2.05
CA PRO A 488 -15.49 2.35 1.72
C PRO A 488 -15.83 3.80 2.15
N GLY A 489 -14.81 4.65 2.20
CA GLY A 489 -14.95 6.08 2.53
C GLY A 489 -13.85 6.55 3.48
N SER A 490 -13.87 7.81 3.87
CA SER A 490 -12.79 8.37 4.69
C SER A 490 -12.80 7.89 6.14
N GLY A 491 -11.66 8.01 6.82
CA GLY A 491 -11.55 7.73 8.26
C GLY A 491 -12.41 8.65 9.11
N GLY A 492 -12.40 9.96 8.80
CA GLY A 492 -13.13 11.00 9.53
C GLY A 492 -14.66 10.91 9.39
N MET A 493 -15.14 10.32 8.30
CA MET A 493 -16.58 10.11 8.09
C MET A 493 -17.00 8.70 8.52
N VAL A 494 -16.56 7.68 7.79
CA VAL A 494 -17.04 6.30 7.96
C VAL A 494 -16.44 5.67 9.21
N GLY A 495 -15.12 5.80 9.42
CA GLY A 495 -14.43 5.24 10.59
C GLY A 495 -14.92 5.86 11.90
N GLN A 496 -15.14 7.17 11.90
CA GLN A 496 -15.72 7.88 13.03
C GLN A 496 -17.16 7.45 13.29
N ARG A 497 -18.02 7.38 12.24
CA ARG A 497 -19.41 6.95 12.39
C ARG A 497 -19.49 5.53 12.96
N MET A 498 -18.63 4.62 12.53
CA MET A 498 -18.52 3.26 13.09
C MET A 498 -18.14 3.28 14.58
N SER A 499 -17.21 4.15 14.97
CA SER A 499 -16.79 4.28 16.37
C SER A 499 -17.90 4.84 17.26
N ASP A 500 -18.73 5.73 16.73
CA ASP A 500 -19.78 6.40 17.48
C ASP A 500 -21.12 5.62 17.46
N HIS A 501 -21.30 4.65 16.55
CA HIS A 501 -22.61 4.00 16.31
C HIS A 501 -23.13 3.16 17.50
N PRO A 502 -24.34 3.43 18.02
CA PRO A 502 -24.88 2.77 19.22
C PRO A 502 -25.01 1.25 19.10
N ASP A 503 -25.32 0.73 17.91
CA ASP A 503 -25.54 -0.70 17.72
C ASP A 503 -24.27 -1.52 17.43
N ILE A 504 -23.10 -0.88 17.27
CA ILE A 504 -21.83 -1.60 17.08
C ILE A 504 -21.33 -2.09 18.45
N ARG A 505 -21.22 -3.42 18.60
CA ARG A 505 -20.89 -4.09 19.86
C ARG A 505 -19.40 -4.26 20.09
N LYS A 506 -18.63 -4.37 19.01
CA LYS A 506 -17.16 -4.45 19.06
C LYS A 506 -16.56 -3.75 17.87
N LEU A 507 -15.45 -3.05 18.09
CA LEU A 507 -14.67 -2.43 17.02
C LEU A 507 -13.23 -2.97 17.05
N GLY A 508 -12.81 -3.56 15.93
CA GLY A 508 -11.42 -3.94 15.67
C GLY A 508 -10.76 -2.93 14.75
N PHE A 509 -9.64 -2.35 15.18
CA PHE A 509 -8.91 -1.35 14.40
C PHE A 509 -7.45 -1.78 14.26
N THR A 510 -6.91 -1.58 13.07
CA THR A 510 -5.47 -1.63 12.82
C THR A 510 -5.07 -0.39 12.01
N GLY A 511 -4.07 0.35 12.51
CA GLY A 511 -3.62 1.59 11.90
C GLY A 511 -2.73 2.40 12.84
N SER A 512 -2.73 3.72 12.70
CA SER A 512 -1.85 4.59 13.47
C SER A 512 -2.29 4.71 14.94
N THR A 513 -1.31 4.81 15.85
CA THR A 513 -1.53 4.97 17.29
C THR A 513 -2.44 6.14 17.66
N PRO A 514 -2.29 7.36 17.08
CA PRO A 514 -3.15 8.49 17.42
C PRO A 514 -4.63 8.21 17.12
N ILE A 515 -4.91 7.60 15.96
CA ILE A 515 -6.27 7.24 15.56
C ILE A 515 -6.81 6.12 16.46
N GLY A 516 -5.99 5.11 16.78
CA GLY A 516 -6.38 4.06 17.73
C GLY A 516 -6.81 4.61 19.11
N LYS A 517 -6.07 5.61 19.62
CA LYS A 517 -6.45 6.31 20.87
C LYS A 517 -7.77 7.09 20.73
N GLN A 518 -7.98 7.74 19.59
CA GLN A 518 -9.22 8.49 19.33
C GLN A 518 -10.44 7.57 19.25
N ILE A 519 -10.33 6.45 18.52
CA ILE A 519 -11.37 5.41 18.43
C ILE A 519 -11.70 4.88 19.82
N MET A 520 -10.68 4.56 20.62
CA MET A 520 -10.88 4.09 21.99
C MET A 520 -11.64 5.11 22.85
N LYS A 521 -11.24 6.39 22.80
CA LYS A 521 -11.94 7.47 23.52
C LYS A 521 -13.40 7.58 23.11
N ARG A 522 -13.68 7.49 21.80
CA ARG A 522 -15.02 7.61 21.22
C ARG A 522 -15.92 6.45 21.64
N CYS A 523 -15.45 5.21 21.46
CA CYS A 523 -16.18 4.00 21.87
C CYS A 523 -16.55 4.01 23.37
N VAL A 524 -15.74 4.67 24.22
CA VAL A 524 -16.02 4.85 25.65
C VAL A 524 -17.03 5.98 25.88
N SER A 525 -16.95 7.10 25.16
CA SER A 525 -17.88 8.23 25.33
C SER A 525 -19.30 7.96 24.83
N SER A 526 -19.49 7.00 23.92
CA SER A 526 -20.82 6.58 23.46
C SER A 526 -21.57 5.68 24.45
N VAL A 527 -21.00 5.45 25.64
CA VAL A 527 -21.64 4.72 26.75
C VAL A 527 -22.52 5.70 27.52
N CYS A 528 -23.85 5.58 27.42
CA CYS A 528 -24.75 6.19 28.40
C CYS A 528 -24.38 5.65 29.79
N VAL A 529 -23.86 6.53 30.63
CA VAL A 529 -23.39 6.23 31.97
C VAL A 529 -24.57 5.92 32.88
N GLU A 530 -24.78 4.64 33.19
CA GLU A 530 -25.35 4.20 34.47
C GLU A 530 -24.63 2.91 34.92
N GLY A 531 -23.86 3.01 36.01
CA GLY A 531 -23.44 1.86 36.81
C GLY A 531 -22.24 1.03 36.33
N SER A 532 -21.03 1.50 36.66
CA SER A 532 -19.81 0.72 36.96
C SER A 532 -19.54 -0.58 36.19
N LYS A 533 -18.61 -0.54 35.20
CA LYS A 533 -17.62 -1.60 34.94
C LYS A 533 -16.52 -1.08 34.01
N SER A 534 -15.28 -1.08 34.51
CA SER A 534 -14.08 -0.63 33.79
C SER A 534 -13.83 -1.46 32.53
N PRO A 535 -13.42 -0.87 31.39
CA PRO A 535 -13.08 -1.62 30.18
C PRO A 535 -11.78 -2.42 30.38
N LYS A 536 -11.73 -3.66 29.86
CA LYS A 536 -10.50 -4.45 29.76
C LYS A 536 -9.80 -4.13 28.44
N SER A 537 -8.52 -3.75 28.48
CA SER A 537 -7.67 -3.61 27.31
C SER A 537 -6.76 -4.82 27.14
N GLN A 538 -6.55 -5.28 25.90
CA GLN A 538 -5.45 -6.17 25.54
C GLN A 538 -4.66 -5.51 24.42
N ASN A 539 -3.43 -5.12 24.73
CA ASN A 539 -2.43 -4.72 23.74
C ASN A 539 -1.66 -5.99 23.32
N LEU A 540 -1.99 -6.54 22.15
CA LEU A 540 -1.16 -7.58 21.53
C LEU A 540 -0.09 -6.89 20.68
N ARG A 541 1.17 -6.93 21.13
CA ARG A 541 2.33 -6.54 20.32
C ARG A 541 2.81 -7.76 19.54
N THR A 542 2.57 -7.81 18.23
CA THR A 542 3.24 -8.76 17.33
C THR A 542 4.55 -8.15 16.83
N SER A 543 5.68 -8.76 17.19
CA SER A 543 7.04 -8.20 17.09
C SER A 543 7.70 -8.28 15.70
N ALA A 544 6.98 -8.05 14.60
CA ALA A 544 7.59 -8.13 13.26
C ALA A 544 7.16 -7.06 12.25
N LEU A 545 6.17 -6.22 12.54
CA LEU A 545 5.71 -5.15 11.64
C LEU A 545 5.32 -3.95 12.51
N ASN A 546 5.61 -2.71 12.07
CA ASN A 546 5.22 -1.46 12.75
C ASN A 546 3.69 -1.22 12.67
N VAL A 547 2.89 -2.22 13.07
CA VAL A 547 1.43 -2.22 13.00
C VAL A 547 0.90 -2.52 14.39
N ILE A 548 0.15 -1.57 14.96
CA ILE A 548 -0.46 -1.73 16.29
C ILE A 548 -1.92 -2.12 16.10
N GLU A 549 -2.29 -3.25 16.69
CA GLU A 549 -3.67 -3.72 16.73
C GLU A 549 -4.38 -3.20 17.98
N PHE A 550 -5.57 -2.63 17.79
CA PHE A 550 -6.46 -2.20 18.85
C PHE A 550 -7.78 -2.97 18.77
N LEU A 551 -8.14 -3.64 19.86
CA LEU A 551 -9.44 -4.28 20.03
C LEU A 551 -10.21 -3.57 21.13
N VAL A 552 -11.36 -2.97 20.79
CA VAL A 552 -12.21 -2.26 21.75
C VAL A 552 -13.56 -2.96 21.83
N GLU A 553 -13.88 -3.48 23.01
CA GLU A 553 -15.23 -3.94 23.33
C GLU A 553 -16.09 -2.72 23.69
N CYS A 554 -17.18 -2.52 22.95
CA CYS A 554 -18.10 -1.42 23.21
C CYS A 554 -19.16 -1.92 24.19
N ASN A 555 -18.96 -1.67 25.48
CA ASN A 555 -19.95 -1.99 26.52
C ASN A 555 -21.19 -1.10 26.38
N ARG A 556 -22.06 -1.43 25.40
CA ARG A 556 -23.33 -0.75 25.14
C ARG A 556 -24.48 -1.66 25.56
N THR A 557 -25.46 -1.12 26.27
CA THR A 557 -26.65 -1.85 26.71
C THR A 557 -27.44 -2.34 25.49
N PRO A 558 -27.94 -3.60 25.48
CA PRO A 558 -28.69 -4.12 24.34
C PRO A 558 -29.97 -3.30 24.12
N ASN A 559 -30.20 -2.86 22.87
CA ASN A 559 -31.52 -2.38 22.46
C ASN A 559 -32.43 -3.60 22.25
N PRO A 560 -33.49 -3.81 23.05
CA PRO A 560 -34.37 -4.97 22.90
C PRO A 560 -35.11 -5.02 21.55
N ASN A 561 -35.08 -3.93 20.77
CA ASN A 561 -35.71 -3.84 19.45
C ASN A 561 -34.74 -4.00 18.27
N SER A 562 -33.43 -4.14 18.49
CA SER A 562 -32.49 -4.44 17.39
C SER A 562 -32.62 -5.91 17.01
N LYS A 563 -33.36 -6.20 15.92
CA LYS A 563 -33.29 -7.51 15.27
C LYS A 563 -31.99 -7.62 14.47
N PRO A 564 -31.31 -8.77 14.49
CA PRO A 564 -30.05 -8.99 13.78
C PRO A 564 -30.18 -8.84 12.26
#